data_AF-A0A518DUQ9-F1
#
_entry.id   AF-A0A518DUQ9-F1
#
_cell.length_a   1.000
_cell.length_b   1.000
_cell.length_c   1.000
_cell.angle_alpha   90.00
_cell.angle_beta   90.00
_cell.angle_gamma   90.00
#
_symmetry.space_group_name_H-M   'P 1'
#
loop_
_entity.id
_entity.type
_entity.pdbx_description
1 polymer ?
#
loop_
_entity_poly.entity_id
_entity_poly.type
_entity_poly.pdbx_seq_one_letter_code
_entity_poly.pdbx_strand_id
1 'polypeptide(L)'
;MRFTASLLLGVCLLSGTVYAQGRGPELATPPAAEPLPMPSPSAPPLNGPVVQGPSVMAPPYLPQAPIAEAVVTSHYPAIPVSQRNIRYAHHPTLFKTRSPEHVPPLETVLLVEDPCQPGCMVAVPVCLPGCCLDEPITHSAVGLLGRGFVTYRYSCGYRLKLIFDRDGDVVVHSFGR
;
A
#
# COMPACT_ATOMS: atom_id res chain seq x y z
N MET A 1 -32.84 36.23 36.12
CA MET A 1 -32.73 36.27 34.65
C MET A 1 -33.09 34.89 34.12
N ARG A 2 -34.14 34.81 33.32
CA ARG A 2 -34.67 33.56 32.73
C ARG A 2 -34.02 33.38 31.36
N PHE A 3 -33.51 32.20 31.05
CA PHE A 3 -33.62 31.63 29.70
C PHE A 3 -33.90 30.13 29.81
N THR A 4 -35.06 29.80 29.27
CA THR A 4 -35.74 28.52 29.19
C THR A 4 -35.21 27.70 28.01
N ALA A 5 -35.20 26.37 28.21
CA ALA A 5 -35.63 25.32 27.30
C ALA A 5 -35.29 25.41 25.80
N SER A 6 -34.69 24.33 25.27
CA SER A 6 -35.42 23.47 24.34
C SER A 6 -34.65 22.17 24.09
N LEU A 7 -35.20 21.12 24.71
CA LEU A 7 -35.12 19.75 24.25
C LEU A 7 -35.62 19.71 22.79
N LEU A 8 -34.79 19.29 21.85
CA LEU A 8 -35.26 18.79 20.56
C LEU A 8 -34.71 17.37 20.38
N LEU A 9 -35.49 16.42 20.90
CA LEU A 9 -35.57 15.08 20.35
C LEU A 9 -36.05 15.22 18.89
N GLY A 10 -35.11 15.22 17.96
CA GLY A 10 -35.37 15.12 16.53
C GLY A 10 -35.27 13.67 16.09
N VAL A 11 -36.41 12.98 16.09
CA VAL A 11 -36.62 11.70 15.41
C VAL A 11 -36.37 11.90 13.92
N CYS A 12 -35.29 11.32 13.38
CA CYS A 12 -35.14 11.07 11.94
C CYS A 12 -35.21 9.56 11.70
N LEU A 13 -36.43 9.04 11.84
CA LEU A 13 -36.85 7.80 11.21
C LEU A 13 -36.98 8.06 9.70
N LEU A 14 -36.52 7.08 8.92
CA LEU A 14 -36.94 6.80 7.53
C LEU A 14 -36.47 7.80 6.46
N SER A 15 -35.30 7.52 5.91
CA SER A 15 -35.07 7.62 4.47
C SER A 15 -34.15 6.48 4.07
N GLY A 16 -34.75 5.30 3.87
CA GLY A 16 -34.12 4.22 3.15
C GLY A 16 -33.93 4.64 1.71
N THR A 17 -32.78 5.23 1.40
CA THR A 17 -32.30 5.29 0.02
C THR A 17 -31.72 3.92 -0.28
N VAL A 18 -32.56 3.09 -0.89
CA VAL A 18 -32.13 2.00 -1.75
C VAL A 18 -31.14 2.60 -2.74
N TYR A 19 -29.84 2.49 -2.45
CA TYR A 19 -28.82 2.71 -3.46
C TYR A 19 -29.03 1.58 -4.47
N ALA A 20 -29.76 1.91 -5.54
CA ALA A 20 -29.70 1.15 -6.77
C ALA A 20 -28.21 1.05 -7.11
N GLN A 21 -27.66 -0.14 -6.94
CA GLN A 21 -26.42 -0.52 -7.58
C GLN A 21 -26.67 -0.34 -9.06
N GLY A 22 -26.25 0.81 -9.60
CA GLY A 22 -26.05 0.98 -11.01
C GLY A 22 -25.02 -0.06 -11.42
N ARG A 23 -25.49 -1.23 -11.86
CA ARG A 23 -24.82 -2.01 -12.88
C ARG A 23 -24.61 -1.04 -14.03
N GLY A 24 -23.42 -0.45 -14.08
CA GLY A 24 -22.94 0.16 -15.31
C GLY A 24 -23.09 -0.88 -16.43
N PRO A 25 -23.28 -0.45 -17.69
CA PRO A 25 -23.34 -1.37 -18.81
C PRO A 25 -22.14 -2.31 -18.71
N GLU A 26 -22.44 -3.58 -18.49
CA GLU A 26 -21.52 -4.69 -18.53
C GLU A 26 -20.89 -4.61 -19.92
N LEU A 27 -19.73 -3.97 -19.99
CA LEU A 27 -18.93 -3.91 -21.20
C LEU A 27 -18.61 -5.37 -21.47
N ALA A 28 -19.37 -5.96 -22.40
CA ALA A 28 -19.30 -7.35 -22.78
C ALA A 28 -17.82 -7.69 -22.93
N THR A 29 -17.30 -8.43 -21.97
CA THR A 29 -15.94 -8.94 -22.04
C THR A 29 -15.97 -9.83 -23.28
N PRO A 30 -15.17 -9.55 -24.32
CA PRO A 30 -15.10 -10.44 -25.46
C PRO A 30 -14.79 -11.84 -24.92
N PRO A 31 -15.41 -12.90 -25.46
CA PRO A 31 -15.15 -14.26 -25.01
C PRO A 31 -13.64 -14.45 -24.95
N ALA A 32 -13.16 -14.81 -23.75
CA ALA A 32 -11.76 -15.07 -23.52
C ALA A 32 -11.28 -16.01 -24.63
N ALA A 33 -10.42 -15.50 -25.51
CA ALA A 33 -9.75 -16.33 -26.47
C ALA A 33 -9.06 -17.42 -25.65
N GLU A 34 -9.51 -18.65 -25.85
CA GLU A 34 -8.96 -19.83 -25.20
C GLU A 34 -7.44 -19.78 -25.40
N PRO A 35 -6.64 -19.71 -24.31
CA PRO A 35 -5.20 -19.63 -24.44
C PRO A 35 -4.75 -20.85 -25.22
N LEU A 36 -4.22 -20.62 -26.43
CA LEU A 36 -3.64 -21.69 -27.22
C LEU A 36 -2.62 -22.40 -26.33
N PRO A 37 -2.63 -23.75 -26.27
CA PRO A 37 -1.69 -24.50 -25.45
C PRO A 37 -0.28 -24.09 -25.84
N MET A 38 0.43 -23.43 -24.93
CA MET A 38 1.84 -23.12 -25.17
C MET A 38 2.57 -24.45 -25.38
N PRO A 39 3.44 -24.54 -26.40
CA PRO A 39 4.23 -25.74 -26.61
C PRO A 39 5.09 -25.99 -25.36
N SER A 40 4.87 -27.15 -24.76
CA SER A 40 5.65 -27.66 -23.64
C SER A 40 7.14 -27.61 -24.02
N PRO A 41 8.01 -26.91 -23.27
CA PRO A 41 9.44 -26.95 -23.54
C PRO A 41 9.93 -28.37 -23.23
N SER A 42 10.20 -29.13 -24.29
CA SER A 42 10.88 -30.41 -24.23
C SER A 42 12.14 -30.28 -23.39
N ALA A 43 12.14 -30.91 -22.22
CA ALA A 43 13.30 -30.97 -21.35
C ALA A 43 14.48 -31.58 -22.13
N PRO A 44 15.66 -30.95 -22.16
CA PRO A 44 16.84 -31.59 -22.71
C PRO A 44 17.24 -32.79 -21.84
N PRO A 45 17.65 -33.92 -22.43
CA PRO A 45 18.13 -35.07 -21.67
C PRO A 45 19.40 -34.69 -20.91
N LEU A 46 19.30 -34.73 -19.59
CA LEU A 46 20.38 -34.46 -18.66
C LEU A 46 21.16 -35.77 -18.44
N ASN A 47 22.06 -36.09 -19.36
CA ASN A 47 23.04 -37.18 -19.20
C ASN A 47 24.39 -36.72 -19.76
N GLY A 48 25.08 -35.88 -18.99
CA GLY A 48 26.50 -35.60 -19.16
C GLY A 48 27.29 -36.27 -18.03
N PRO A 49 28.47 -36.85 -18.29
CA PRO A 49 29.32 -37.42 -17.27
C PRO A 49 29.78 -36.35 -16.26
N VAL A 50 29.69 -36.68 -14.97
CA VAL A 50 30.23 -35.88 -13.87
C VAL A 50 31.75 -35.86 -14.00
N VAL A 51 32.27 -34.81 -14.64
CA VAL A 51 33.71 -34.50 -14.61
C VAL A 51 33.99 -33.85 -13.26
N GLN A 52 34.64 -34.59 -12.36
CA GLN A 52 35.27 -34.01 -11.16
C GLN A 52 36.37 -33.05 -11.62
N GLY A 53 36.04 -31.76 -11.64
CA GLY A 53 37.02 -30.70 -11.88
C GLY A 53 38.06 -30.64 -10.75
N PRO A 54 39.33 -30.31 -11.05
CA PRO A 54 40.36 -30.15 -10.05
C PRO A 54 40.01 -29.03 -9.07
N SER A 55 40.35 -29.26 -7.80
CA SER A 55 40.19 -28.33 -6.68
C SER A 55 40.78 -26.97 -7.06
N VAL A 56 39.89 -26.01 -7.36
CA VAL A 56 40.27 -24.64 -7.67
C VAL A 56 40.72 -24.00 -6.36
N MET A 57 42.03 -23.83 -6.27
CA MET A 57 42.73 -23.03 -5.28
C MET A 57 41.93 -21.75 -5.02
N ALA A 58 41.54 -21.54 -3.76
CA ALA A 58 40.78 -20.36 -3.35
C ALA A 58 41.48 -19.10 -3.91
N PRO A 59 40.76 -18.20 -4.60
CA PRO A 59 41.36 -17.00 -5.14
C PRO A 59 41.99 -16.21 -3.99
N PRO A 60 43.18 -15.62 -4.18
CA PRO A 60 43.79 -14.77 -3.18
C PRO A 60 42.80 -13.68 -2.80
N TYR A 61 42.57 -13.51 -1.50
CA TYR A 61 41.79 -12.40 -0.94
C TYR A 61 42.35 -11.10 -1.51
N LEU A 62 41.69 -10.55 -2.53
CA LEU A 62 41.95 -9.19 -2.95
C LEU A 62 41.48 -8.26 -1.82
N PRO A 63 42.28 -7.26 -1.42
CA PRO A 63 41.84 -6.24 -0.48
C PRO A 63 40.50 -5.69 -0.94
N GLN A 64 39.47 -5.79 -0.10
CA GLN A 64 38.18 -5.17 -0.36
C GLN A 64 38.45 -3.66 -0.49
N ALA A 65 38.37 -3.14 -1.71
CA ALA A 65 38.37 -1.71 -1.92
C ALA A 65 37.25 -1.11 -1.06
N PRO A 66 37.45 0.05 -0.42
CA PRO A 66 36.38 0.72 0.29
C PRO A 66 35.19 0.80 -0.67
N ILE A 67 34.07 0.19 -0.26
CA ILE A 67 32.83 0.24 -1.00
C ILE A 67 32.49 1.72 -0.99
N ALA A 68 32.82 2.42 -2.09
CA ALA A 68 32.41 3.80 -2.26
C ALA A 68 30.89 3.73 -2.20
N GLU A 69 30.32 4.24 -1.10
CA GLU A 69 28.90 4.46 -0.97
C GLU A 69 28.50 5.25 -2.22
N ALA A 70 27.92 4.54 -3.19
CA ALA A 70 27.37 5.17 -4.36
C ALA A 70 26.21 5.99 -3.83
N VAL A 71 26.49 7.25 -3.51
CA VAL A 71 25.47 8.25 -3.22
C VAL A 71 24.64 8.31 -4.50
N VAL A 72 23.54 7.56 -4.49
CA VAL A 72 22.52 7.62 -5.52
C VAL A 72 21.89 8.99 -5.36
N THR A 73 22.52 9.98 -5.97
CA THR A 73 21.98 11.32 -6.12
C THR A 73 20.81 11.19 -7.08
N SER A 74 19.66 10.83 -6.52
CA SER A 74 18.41 10.72 -7.24
C SER A 74 18.07 12.11 -7.79
N HIS A 75 18.30 12.32 -9.09
CA HIS A 75 17.95 13.55 -9.81
C HIS A 75 16.43 13.68 -10.01
N TYR A 76 15.64 13.36 -8.99
CA TYR A 76 14.26 13.82 -8.98
C TYR A 76 14.29 15.32 -8.69
N PRO A 77 13.55 16.14 -9.45
CA PRO A 77 13.39 17.54 -9.10
C PRO A 77 12.94 17.58 -7.65
N ALA A 78 13.58 18.41 -6.84
CA ALA A 78 13.18 18.64 -5.45
C ALA A 78 11.79 19.28 -5.48
N ILE A 79 10.75 18.46 -5.60
CA ILE A 79 9.38 18.90 -5.42
C ILE A 79 9.34 19.40 -3.99
N PRO A 80 9.00 20.68 -3.76
CA PRO A 80 8.86 21.18 -2.41
C PRO A 80 7.86 20.28 -1.71
N VAL A 81 8.35 19.49 -0.75
CA VAL A 81 7.50 18.60 0.04
C VAL A 81 6.60 19.55 0.81
N SER A 82 5.39 19.76 0.30
CA SER A 82 4.38 20.56 0.97
C SER A 82 4.29 20.01 2.38
N GLN A 83 4.59 20.87 3.36
CA GLN A 83 4.69 20.50 4.76
C GLN A 83 3.27 20.30 5.30
N ARG A 84 2.67 19.17 4.92
CA ARG A 84 1.30 18.79 5.27
C ARG A 84 1.26 18.36 6.73
N ASN A 85 0.16 18.70 7.42
CA ASN A 85 -0.07 18.18 8.76
C ASN A 85 -0.44 16.70 8.65
N ILE A 86 0.42 15.82 9.19
CA ILE A 86 0.17 14.38 9.19
C ILE A 86 -0.26 13.95 10.59
N ARG A 87 -1.49 13.41 10.67
CA ARG A 87 -2.06 12.90 11.93
C ARG A 87 -2.18 11.39 11.85
N TYR A 88 -1.86 10.72 12.95
CA TYR A 88 -1.92 9.27 13.05
C TYR A 88 -3.05 8.85 13.97
N ALA A 89 -3.90 7.95 13.49
CA ALA A 89 -5.02 7.41 14.22
C ALA A 89 -4.98 5.89 14.16
N HIS A 90 -4.77 5.27 15.31
CA HIS A 90 -4.63 3.84 15.43
C HIS A 90 -5.95 3.18 15.83
N HIS A 91 -6.42 2.22 15.05
CA HIS A 91 -7.66 1.50 15.33
C HIS A 91 -7.36 0.06 15.76
N PRO A 92 -7.67 -0.30 17.01
CA PRO A 92 -7.62 -1.70 17.42
C PRO A 92 -8.70 -2.46 16.65
N THR A 93 -8.31 -3.48 15.88
CA THR A 93 -9.28 -4.35 15.22
C THR A 93 -9.65 -5.50 16.14
N LEU A 94 -10.93 -5.87 16.16
CA LEU A 94 -11.40 -7.05 16.89
C LEU A 94 -10.79 -8.36 16.34
N PHE A 95 -10.30 -8.33 15.10
CA PHE A 95 -9.58 -9.45 14.49
C PHE A 95 -8.08 -9.24 14.72
N LYS A 96 -7.46 -10.12 15.52
CA LYS A 96 -6.00 -10.21 15.64
C LYS A 96 -5.42 -10.50 14.26
N THR A 97 -4.48 -9.67 13.82
CA THR A 97 -3.65 -10.00 12.65
C THR A 97 -2.81 -11.23 12.96
N ARG A 98 -2.44 -11.98 11.92
CA ARG A 98 -1.54 -13.14 12.05
C ARG A 98 -0.08 -12.70 12.20
N SER A 99 0.17 -11.57 12.88
CA SER A 99 1.53 -11.07 13.03
C SER A 99 2.30 -12.04 13.93
N PRO A 100 3.45 -12.57 13.49
CA PRO A 100 4.35 -13.26 14.39
C PRO A 100 4.81 -12.24 15.44
N GLU A 101 4.72 -12.60 16.73
CA GLU A 101 5.02 -11.73 17.87
C GLU A 101 6.49 -11.25 17.91
N HIS A 102 7.35 -11.79 17.04
CA HIS A 102 8.80 -11.61 17.10
C HIS A 102 9.42 -10.78 15.97
N VAL A 103 8.62 -10.23 15.03
CA VAL A 103 9.19 -9.40 13.96
C VAL A 103 9.10 -7.92 14.35
N PRO A 104 10.23 -7.18 14.42
CA PRO A 104 10.21 -5.76 14.76
C PRO A 104 9.45 -4.95 13.70
N PRO A 105 8.85 -3.81 14.08
CA PRO A 105 8.19 -2.93 13.13
C PRO A 105 9.19 -2.37 12.10
N LEU A 106 8.71 -2.12 10.89
CA LEU A 106 9.45 -1.52 9.79
C LEU A 106 9.02 -0.06 9.62
N GLU A 107 9.95 0.86 9.84
CA GLU A 107 9.75 2.28 9.51
C GLU A 107 10.06 2.51 8.04
N THR A 108 9.12 3.09 7.31
CA THR A 108 9.26 3.37 5.87
C THR A 108 8.51 4.64 5.49
N VAL A 109 8.79 5.18 4.31
CA VAL A 109 8.11 6.36 3.75
C VAL A 109 7.35 5.93 2.50
N LEU A 110 6.02 6.05 2.55
CA LEU A 110 5.17 5.82 1.38
C LEU A 110 5.12 7.08 0.54
N LEU A 111 5.45 6.97 -0.74
CA LEU A 111 5.23 8.04 -1.70
C LEU A 111 3.86 7.83 -2.36
N VAL A 112 2.93 8.73 -2.10
CA VAL A 112 1.51 8.57 -2.48
C VAL A 112 1.05 9.77 -3.27
N GLU A 113 0.40 9.53 -4.41
CA GLU A 113 -0.26 10.59 -5.16
C GLU A 113 -1.53 11.05 -4.43
N ASP A 114 -1.68 12.36 -4.24
CA ASP A 114 -2.88 12.94 -3.66
C ASP A 114 -4.05 12.82 -4.66
N PRO A 115 -5.07 12.00 -4.37
CA PRO A 115 -6.20 11.82 -5.30
C PRO A 115 -7.05 13.09 -5.45
N CYS A 116 -6.90 14.10 -4.57
CA CYS A 116 -7.53 15.41 -4.72
C CYS A 116 -6.72 16.35 -5.63
N GLN A 117 -5.42 16.11 -5.82
CA GLN A 117 -4.50 16.94 -6.59
C GLN A 117 -3.61 16.04 -7.47
N PRO A 118 -4.08 15.65 -8.66
CA PRO A 118 -3.34 14.78 -9.57
C PRO A 118 -1.92 15.32 -9.85
N GLY A 119 -0.92 14.44 -9.81
CA GLY A 119 0.50 14.79 -9.96
C GLY A 119 1.18 15.33 -8.70
N CYS A 120 0.45 15.55 -7.60
CA CYS A 120 1.05 15.93 -6.32
C CYS A 120 1.43 14.68 -5.51
N MET A 121 2.74 14.41 -5.40
CA MET A 121 3.26 13.32 -4.59
C MET A 121 3.49 13.76 -3.15
N VAL A 122 3.05 12.94 -2.20
CA VAL A 122 3.18 13.18 -0.76
C VAL A 122 3.97 12.04 -0.14
N ALA A 123 5.05 12.39 0.55
CA ALA A 123 5.86 11.44 1.34
C ALA A 123 5.23 11.29 2.73
N VAL A 124 4.67 10.12 3.03
CA VAL A 124 4.01 9.81 4.29
C VAL A 124 4.86 8.80 5.06
N PRO A 125 5.52 9.20 6.18
CA PRO A 125 6.23 8.27 7.02
C PRO A 125 5.23 7.36 7.74
N VAL A 126 5.48 6.05 7.73
CA VAL A 126 4.61 5.04 8.32
C VAL A 126 5.43 3.98 9.04
N CYS A 127 4.82 3.37 10.05
CA CYS A 127 5.37 2.25 10.79
C CYS A 127 4.50 1.03 10.48
N LEU A 128 5.07 0.05 9.76
CA LEU A 128 4.40 -1.18 9.37
C LEU A 128 4.79 -2.31 10.34
N PRO A 129 3.89 -3.26 10.63
CA PRO A 129 4.29 -4.52 11.25
C PRO A 129 5.34 -5.23 10.40
N GLY A 130 6.34 -5.86 11.02
CA GLY A 130 7.42 -6.54 10.27
C GLY A 130 6.95 -7.71 9.40
N CYS A 131 5.73 -8.21 9.58
CA CYS A 131 5.12 -9.21 8.69
C CYS A 131 4.58 -8.63 7.38
N CYS A 132 4.58 -7.31 7.20
CA CYS A 132 4.12 -6.64 5.97
C CYS A 132 5.25 -6.56 4.94
N LEU A 133 5.70 -7.71 4.44
CA LEU A 133 6.79 -7.81 3.47
C LEU A 133 6.31 -7.81 2.02
N ASP A 134 5.07 -8.24 1.79
CA ASP A 134 4.49 -8.33 0.46
C ASP A 134 4.00 -6.98 -0.06
N GLU A 135 3.91 -6.86 -1.39
CA GLU A 135 3.34 -5.70 -2.03
C GLU A 135 1.85 -5.55 -1.66
N PRO A 136 1.45 -4.40 -1.08
CA PRO A 136 0.07 -4.20 -0.68
C PRO A 136 -0.84 -4.00 -1.90
N ILE A 137 -2.06 -4.51 -1.80
CA ILE A 137 -3.13 -4.16 -2.73
C ILE A 137 -3.52 -2.71 -2.45
N THR A 138 -3.35 -1.85 -3.47
CA THR A 138 -3.62 -0.42 -3.37
C THR A 138 -4.98 -0.08 -4.00
N HIS A 139 -5.76 0.74 -3.31
CA HIS A 139 -7.02 1.27 -3.82
C HIS A 139 -7.13 2.77 -3.53
N SER A 140 -7.27 3.57 -4.57
CA SER A 140 -7.45 5.02 -4.49
C SER A 140 -8.87 5.40 -4.92
N ALA A 141 -9.51 6.30 -4.18
CA ALA A 141 -10.77 6.90 -4.60
C ALA A 141 -10.94 8.29 -4.00
N VAL A 142 -11.81 9.08 -4.63
CA VAL A 142 -12.28 10.35 -4.09
C VAL A 142 -13.69 10.14 -3.55
N GLY A 143 -13.84 10.38 -2.25
CA GLY A 143 -15.11 10.25 -1.54
C GLY A 143 -16.03 11.45 -1.72
N LEU A 144 -17.22 11.33 -1.11
CA LEU A 144 -18.14 12.45 -0.98
C LEU A 144 -17.48 13.59 -0.18
N LEU A 145 -17.80 14.84 -0.54
CA LEU A 145 -17.18 16.06 -0.02
C LEU A 145 -15.73 16.31 -0.50
N GLY A 146 -15.29 15.61 -1.56
CA GLY A 146 -13.99 15.89 -2.20
C GLY A 146 -12.79 15.45 -1.36
N ARG A 147 -13.00 14.55 -0.39
CA ARG A 147 -11.92 13.94 0.39
C ARG A 147 -11.33 12.76 -0.35
N GLY A 148 -10.02 12.79 -0.49
CA GLY A 148 -9.23 11.74 -1.08
C GLY A 148 -9.00 10.60 -0.10
N PHE A 149 -9.00 9.35 -0.55
CA PHE A 149 -8.44 8.29 0.26
C PHE A 149 -7.70 7.25 -0.56
N VAL A 150 -6.60 6.77 0.02
CA VAL A 150 -5.77 5.69 -0.51
C VAL A 150 -5.69 4.62 0.56
N THR A 151 -6.03 3.38 0.19
CA THR A 151 -6.01 2.24 1.10
C THR A 151 -5.01 1.21 0.62
N TYR A 152 -4.10 0.81 1.51
CA TYR A 152 -3.17 -0.30 1.33
C TYR A 152 -3.65 -1.48 2.16
N ARG A 153 -3.79 -2.64 1.50
CA ARG A 153 -4.16 -3.90 2.15
C ARG A 153 -3.03 -4.89 2.01
N TYR A 154 -2.46 -5.31 3.13
CA TYR A 154 -1.40 -6.31 3.17
C TYR A 154 -2.00 -7.72 3.32
N SER A 155 -1.28 -8.70 2.80
CA SER A 155 -1.62 -10.13 2.88
C SER A 155 -1.80 -10.63 4.33
N CYS A 156 -1.02 -10.09 5.26
CA CYS A 156 -1.06 -10.42 6.70
C CYS A 156 -2.32 -9.91 7.43
N GLY A 157 -3.18 -9.15 6.73
CA GLY A 157 -4.42 -8.58 7.26
C GLY A 157 -4.29 -7.15 7.78
N TYR A 158 -3.08 -6.60 7.85
CA TYR A 158 -2.85 -5.19 8.18
C TYR A 158 -3.42 -4.28 7.08
N ARG A 159 -4.06 -3.18 7.49
CA ARG A 159 -4.62 -2.20 6.55
C ARG A 159 -4.19 -0.80 6.95
N LEU A 160 -3.74 -0.04 5.96
CA LEU A 160 -3.42 1.36 6.10
C LEU A 160 -4.37 2.17 5.22
N LYS A 161 -5.02 3.18 5.78
CA LYS A 161 -5.90 4.09 5.04
C LYS A 161 -5.42 5.51 5.25
N LEU A 162 -4.96 6.13 4.17
CA LEU A 162 -4.61 7.54 4.10
C LEU A 162 -5.85 8.31 3.67
N ILE A 163 -6.17 9.39 4.39
CA ILE A 163 -7.24 10.31 4.04
C ILE A 163 -6.60 11.68 3.79
N PHE A 164 -6.83 12.21 2.60
CA PHE A 164 -6.41 13.54 2.18
C PHE A 164 -7.60 14.47 2.34
N ASP A 165 -7.48 15.46 3.23
CA ASP A 165 -8.49 16.52 3.35
C ASP A 165 -8.23 17.62 2.31
N ARG A 166 -9.24 18.46 2.07
CA ARG A 166 -9.16 19.53 1.06
C ARG A 166 -8.11 20.60 1.42
N ASP A 167 -7.81 20.73 2.70
CA ASP A 167 -6.79 21.65 3.22
C ASP A 167 -5.36 21.11 3.03
N GLY A 168 -5.22 19.90 2.48
CA GLY A 168 -3.94 19.23 2.24
C GLY A 168 -3.47 18.38 3.42
N ASP A 169 -4.16 18.44 4.56
CA ASP A 169 -3.89 17.59 5.72
C ASP A 169 -4.05 16.10 5.39
N VAL A 170 -3.22 15.27 6.01
CA VAL A 170 -3.22 13.82 5.82
C VAL A 170 -3.51 13.13 7.14
N VAL A 171 -4.54 12.29 7.17
CA VAL A 171 -4.84 11.44 8.33
C VAL A 171 -4.53 9.99 7.97
N VAL A 172 -3.57 9.42 8.69
CA VAL A 172 -3.11 8.04 8.54
C VAL A 172 -3.87 7.17 9.54
N HIS A 173 -4.71 6.28 9.02
CA HIS A 173 -5.42 5.29 9.80
C HIS A 173 -4.75 3.92 9.67
N SER A 174 -4.33 3.34 10.79
CA SER A 174 -3.83 1.96 10.84
C SER A 174 -4.85 1.03 11.50
N PHE A 175 -4.97 -0.18 10.96
CA PHE A 175 -5.87 -1.24 11.43
C PHE A 175 -5.10 -2.57 11.47
N GLY A 176 -5.27 -3.36 12.52
CA GLY A 176 -4.65 -4.69 12.59
C GLY A 176 -3.32 -4.77 13.34
N ARG A 177 -3.18 -4.03 14.44
CA ARG A 177 -2.05 -4.18 15.36
C ARG A 177 -2.44 -5.05 16.54
#